data_AF-A0A8T3QEG0-F1
#
_entry.id   AF-A0A8T3QEG0-F1
#
_cell.length_a   1.000
_cell.length_b   1.000
_cell.length_c   1.000
_cell.angle_alpha   90.00
_cell.angle_beta   90.00
_cell.angle_gamma   90.00
#
_symmetry.space_group_name_H-M   'P 1'
#
loop_
_entity.id
_entity.type
_entity.pdbx_description
1 polymer ?
#
loop_
_entity_poly.entity_id
_entity_poly.type
_entity_poly.pdbx_seq_one_letter_code
_entity_poly.pdbx_strand_id
1 'polypeptide(L)'
;MTTIDPETLAFDDALTELQRTVAELETGGQPLETAIALYERGVALQARCERLIRDAELRVEQLVARAGGVLETRAVQPDQPADEAATPAG
;
A
#
# COMPACT_ATOMS: atom_id res chain seq x y z
N MET A 1 -21.74 -11.40 -10.34
CA MET A 1 -21.06 -10.34 -9.58
C MET A 1 -20.04 -9.72 -10.52
N THR A 2 -20.17 -8.45 -10.88
CA THR A 2 -19.25 -7.81 -11.83
C THR A 2 -17.89 -7.62 -11.15
N THR A 3 -16.86 -8.32 -11.61
CA THR A 3 -15.49 -8.14 -11.13
C THR A 3 -15.00 -6.78 -11.61
N ILE A 4 -14.81 -5.84 -10.67
CA ILE A 4 -14.29 -4.51 -10.98
C ILE A 4 -12.78 -4.64 -11.27
N ASP A 5 -12.33 -3.98 -12.32
CA ASP A 5 -10.94 -3.92 -12.74
C ASP A 5 -10.09 -3.19 -11.68
N PRO A 6 -9.11 -3.85 -11.03
CA PRO A 6 -8.21 -3.24 -10.07
C PRO A 6 -7.53 -1.96 -10.57
N GLU A 7 -7.28 -1.86 -11.87
CA GLU A 7 -6.61 -0.71 -12.50
C GLU A 7 -7.47 0.57 -12.54
N THR A 8 -8.75 0.48 -12.16
CA THR A 8 -9.66 1.63 -12.15
C THR A 8 -9.98 2.16 -10.76
N LEU A 9 -9.61 1.43 -9.70
CA LEU A 9 -10.00 1.74 -8.33
C LEU A 9 -9.22 2.91 -7.71
N ALA A 10 -9.88 3.71 -6.88
CA ALA A 10 -9.20 4.66 -5.99
C ALA A 10 -8.47 3.90 -4.87
N PHE A 11 -7.60 4.59 -4.12
CA PHE A 11 -6.76 3.94 -3.10
C PHE A 11 -7.58 3.18 -2.05
N ASP A 12 -8.57 3.85 -1.44
CA ASP A 12 -9.38 3.25 -0.37
C ASP A 12 -10.19 2.04 -0.87
N ASP A 13 -10.71 2.12 -2.09
CA ASP A 13 -11.45 1.02 -2.72
C ASP A 13 -10.54 -0.15 -3.06
N ALA A 14 -9.35 0.11 -3.62
CA ALA A 14 -8.35 -0.91 -3.94
C ALA A 14 -7.86 -1.62 -2.68
N LEU A 15 -7.63 -0.88 -1.59
CA LEU A 15 -7.22 -1.43 -0.30
C LEU A 15 -8.33 -2.27 0.32
N THR A 16 -9.57 -1.79 0.29
CA THR A 16 -10.74 -2.54 0.80
C THR A 16 -10.93 -3.86 0.05
N GLU A 17 -10.84 -3.83 -1.28
CA GLU A 17 -10.93 -5.02 -2.11
C GLU A 17 -9.75 -5.99 -1.88
N LEU A 18 -8.54 -5.47 -1.62
CA LEU A 18 -7.38 -6.28 -1.29
C LEU A 18 -7.58 -7.02 0.03
N GLN A 19 -7.99 -6.30 1.07
CA GLN A 19 -8.28 -6.87 2.40
C GLN A 19 -9.34 -7.96 2.31
N ARG A 20 -10.41 -7.72 1.54
CA ARG A 20 -11.44 -8.73 1.29
C ARG A 20 -10.87 -9.96 0.59
N THR A 21 -10.09 -9.76 -0.47
CA THR A 21 -9.47 -10.85 -1.23
C THR A 21 -8.57 -11.72 -0.35
N VAL A 22 -7.78 -11.08 0.52
CA VAL A 22 -6.94 -11.77 1.52
C VAL A 22 -7.80 -12.55 2.51
N ALA A 23 -8.84 -11.95 3.07
CA ALA A 23 -9.73 -12.64 4.00
C ALA A 23 -10.42 -13.88 3.37
N GLU A 24 -10.79 -13.79 2.09
CA GLU A 24 -11.36 -14.91 1.33
C GLU A 24 -10.33 -16.04 1.11
N LEU A 25 -9.06 -15.71 0.86
CA LEU A 25 -7.96 -16.68 0.78
C LEU A 25 -7.69 -17.35 2.14
N GLU A 26 -7.66 -16.57 3.21
CA GLU A 26 -7.40 -17.04 4.58
C GLU A 26 -8.50 -17.96 5.11
N THR A 27 -9.74 -17.75 4.68
CA THR A 27 -10.87 -18.64 5.01
C THR A 27 -10.62 -20.07 4.53
N GLY A 28 -9.90 -20.24 3.42
CA GLY A 28 -9.64 -21.54 2.82
C GLY A 28 -10.91 -22.24 2.32
N GLY A 29 -10.81 -23.53 2.01
CA GLY A 29 -11.96 -24.35 1.57
C GLY A 29 -12.46 -24.05 0.15
N GLN A 30 -11.78 -23.18 -0.59
CA GLN A 30 -12.11 -22.90 -1.99
C GLN A 30 -11.43 -23.89 -2.95
N PRO A 31 -12.02 -24.16 -4.13
CA PRO A 31 -11.34 -24.87 -5.21
C PRO A 31 -10.00 -24.21 -5.58
N LEU A 32 -9.04 -25.01 -6.02
CA LEU A 32 -7.69 -24.54 -6.37
C LEU A 32 -7.72 -23.38 -7.37
N GLU A 33 -8.54 -23.50 -8.40
CA GLU A 33 -8.70 -22.54 -9.48
C GLU A 33 -9.24 -21.21 -8.95
N THR A 34 -10.15 -21.26 -7.97
CA THR A 34 -10.65 -20.05 -7.29
C THR A 34 -9.58 -19.42 -6.43
N ALA A 35 -8.80 -20.23 -5.69
CA ALA A 35 -7.70 -19.73 -4.87
C ALA A 35 -6.62 -19.05 -5.72
N ILE A 36 -6.30 -19.60 -6.91
CA ILE A 36 -5.39 -18.99 -7.88
C ILE A 36 -5.95 -17.64 -8.37
N ALA A 37 -7.23 -17.59 -8.76
CA ALA A 37 -7.86 -16.36 -9.23
C ALA A 37 -7.89 -15.26 -8.15
N LEU A 38 -8.15 -15.63 -6.88
CA LEU A 38 -8.08 -14.70 -5.76
C LEU A 38 -6.65 -14.20 -5.53
N TYR A 39 -5.65 -15.08 -5.62
CA TYR A 39 -4.25 -14.68 -5.48
C TYR A 39 -3.83 -13.69 -6.58
N GLU A 40 -4.15 -13.98 -7.84
CA GLU A 40 -3.88 -13.08 -8.97
C GLU A 40 -4.55 -11.71 -8.78
N ARG A 41 -5.81 -11.70 -8.32
CA ARG A 41 -6.52 -10.47 -7.98
C ARG A 41 -5.83 -9.71 -6.85
N GLY A 42 -5.39 -10.40 -5.80
CA GLY A 42 -4.66 -9.80 -4.68
C GLY A 42 -3.36 -9.13 -5.13
N VAL A 43 -2.58 -9.78 -6.00
CA VAL A 43 -1.34 -9.21 -6.57
C VAL A 43 -1.66 -7.95 -7.40
N ALA A 44 -2.71 -7.98 -8.22
CA ALA A 44 -3.11 -6.82 -9.01
C ALA A 44 -3.55 -5.63 -8.14
N LEU A 45 -4.31 -5.89 -7.08
CA LEU A 45 -4.75 -4.86 -6.13
C LEU A 45 -3.56 -4.29 -5.32
N GLN A 46 -2.62 -5.13 -4.88
CA GLN A 46 -1.39 -4.67 -4.24
C GLN A 46 -0.61 -3.72 -5.18
N ALA A 47 -0.38 -4.14 -6.43
CA ALA A 47 0.34 -3.34 -7.40
C ALA A 47 -0.36 -1.99 -7.67
N ARG A 48 -1.70 -1.96 -7.65
CA ARG A 48 -2.50 -0.72 -7.74
C ARG A 48 -2.22 0.20 -6.55
N CYS A 49 -2.33 -0.30 -5.33
CA CYS A 49 -2.09 0.49 -4.11
C CYS A 49 -0.69 1.10 -4.12
N GLU A 50 0.34 0.31 -4.46
CA GLU A 50 1.71 0.78 -4.51
C GLU A 50 1.92 1.89 -5.57
N ARG A 51 1.30 1.78 -6.75
CA ARG A 51 1.37 2.85 -7.76
C ARG A 51 0.72 4.14 -7.26
N LEU A 52 -0.45 4.05 -6.65
CA LEU A 52 -1.16 5.22 -6.12
C LEU A 52 -0.35 5.93 -5.02
N ILE A 53 0.32 5.17 -4.15
CA ILE A 53 1.23 5.71 -3.14
C ILE A 53 2.41 6.43 -3.81
N ARG A 54 3.11 5.77 -4.75
CA ARG A 54 4.24 6.38 -5.47
C ARG A 54 3.85 7.66 -6.20
N ASP A 55 2.69 7.69 -6.85
CA ASP A 55 2.19 8.87 -7.55
C ASP A 55 1.88 10.01 -6.57
N ALA A 56 1.34 9.68 -5.39
CA ALA A 56 1.09 10.65 -4.32
C ALA A 56 2.40 11.21 -3.75
N GLU A 57 3.39 10.36 -3.48
CA GLU A 57 4.73 10.75 -3.01
C GLU A 57 5.38 11.73 -4.01
N LEU A 58 5.42 11.36 -5.30
CA LEU A 58 5.98 12.21 -6.36
C LEU A 58 5.27 13.57 -6.44
N ARG A 59 3.94 13.58 -6.26
CA ARG A 59 3.16 14.82 -6.25
C ARG A 59 3.55 15.71 -5.06
N VAL A 60 3.74 15.14 -3.88
CA VAL A 60 4.19 15.88 -2.69
C VAL A 60 5.60 16.43 -2.89
N GLU A 61 6.52 15.64 -3.42
CA GLU A 61 7.89 16.07 -3.74
C GLU A 61 7.90 17.29 -4.67
N GLN A 62 7.10 17.26 -5.74
CA GLN A 62 6.99 18.38 -6.68
C GLN A 62 6.43 19.64 -6.00
N LEU A 63 5.48 19.50 -5.08
CA LEU A 63 4.91 20.64 -4.36
C LEU A 63 5.93 21.28 -3.41
N VAL A 64 6.72 20.46 -2.70
CA VAL A 64 7.75 20.96 -1.78
C VAL A 64 8.89 21.63 -2.54
N ALA A 65 9.34 21.02 -3.64
CA ALA A 65 10.37 21.62 -4.50
C ALA A 65 9.93 23.00 -5.04
N ARG A 66 8.66 23.14 -5.45
CA ARG A 66 8.09 24.44 -5.89
C ARG A 66 8.01 25.47 -4.78
N ALA A 67 7.81 25.04 -3.53
CA ALA A 67 7.79 25.92 -2.36
C ALA A 67 9.21 26.33 -1.88
N GLY A 68 10.27 25.84 -2.53
CA GLY A 68 11.66 26.11 -2.15
C GLY A 68 12.13 25.32 -0.91
N GLY A 69 11.40 24.26 -0.52
CA GLY A 69 11.75 23.39 0.58
C GLY A 69 12.52 22.14 0.15
N VAL A 70 13.04 21.40 1.12
CA VAL A 70 13.69 20.08 0.93
C VAL A 70 12.88 19.04 1.70
N LEU A 71 12.53 17.93 1.04
CA LEU A 71 11.99 16.75 1.72
C LEU A 71 13.15 15.86 2.16
N GLU A 72 13.19 15.55 3.45
CA GLU A 72 14.06 14.52 3.98
C GLU A 72 13.23 13.26 4.23
N THR A 73 13.50 12.21 3.45
CA THR A 73 12.90 10.89 3.67
C THR A 73 13.67 10.18 4.78
N ARG A 74 13.05 10.00 5.94
CA ARG A 74 13.57 9.11 6.98
C ARG A 74 12.93 7.73 6.82
N ALA A 75 13.75 6.68 6.77
CA ALA A 75 13.26 5.32 6.78
C ALA A 75 12.44 5.07 8.06
N VAL A 76 11.17 4.69 7.90
CA VAL A 76 10.35 4.20 9.01
C VAL A 76 10.62 2.71 9.14
N GLN A 77 11.26 2.29 10.23
CA GLN A 77 11.42 0.88 10.55
C GLN A 77 10.15 0.37 11.23
N PRO A 78 9.43 -0.61 10.66
CA PRO A 78 8.11 -1.02 11.14
C PRO A 78 8.09 -1.73 12.50
N ASP A 79 9.26 -2.05 13.08
CA ASP A 79 9.37 -2.87 14.30
C ASP A 79 10.32 -2.29 15.37
N GLN A 80 10.57 -0.97 15.32
CA GLN A 80 11.29 -0.27 16.39
C GLN A 80 10.26 0.43 17.29
N PRO A 81 10.22 0.16 18.62
CA PRO A 81 9.54 1.07 19.53
C PRO A 81 10.17 2.45 19.37
N ALA A 82 9.32 3.47 19.24
CA ALA A 82 9.74 4.84 18.98
C ALA A 82 10.91 5.24 19.88
N ASP A 83 12.06 5.50 19.24
CA ASP A 83 13.32 6.00 19.78
C ASP A 83 13.19 6.65 21.16
N GLU A 84 13.76 5.96 22.16
CA GLU A 84 13.94 6.44 23.52
C GLU A 84 14.88 7.65 23.49
N ALA A 85 14.26 8.83 23.53
CA ALA A 85 14.81 10.12 23.96
C ALA A 85 16.30 10.38 23.67
N ALA A 86 16.51 11.30 22.73
CA ALA A 86 17.65 12.21 22.66
C ALA A 86 18.44 12.34 23.98
N THR A 87 19.68 11.86 23.99
CA THR A 87 20.71 12.35 24.91
C THR A 87 22.01 12.60 24.11
N PRO A 88 22.42 13.85 23.89
CA PRO A 88 23.78 14.12 23.45
C PRO A 88 24.71 13.87 24.65
N ALA A 89 25.58 12.86 24.54
CA ALA A 89 26.73 12.71 25.42
C ALA A 89 27.90 13.49 24.80
N GLY A 90 28.31 14.59 25.44
CA GLY A 90 29.49 15.38 25.07
C GLY A 90 29.38 16.83 25.47
#